data_AF-A0AAE1GC37-F1
#
_entry.id   AF-A0AAE1GC37-F1
#
_cell.length_a   1.000
_cell.length_b   1.000
_cell.length_c   1.000
_cell.angle_alpha   90.00
_cell.angle_beta   90.00
_cell.angle_gamma   90.00
#
_symmetry.space_group_name_H-M   'P 1'
#
loop_
_entity.id
_entity.type
_entity.pdbx_description
1 polymer ?
#
loop_
_entity_poly.entity_id
_entity_poly.type
_entity_poly.pdbx_seq_one_letter_code
_entity_poly.pdbx_strand_id
1 'polypeptide(L)'
;MELQSRFIPLKGTGQKFIQPKWFNREIRNLLRERRTAYRRAKASGNFDSHRRLNRNVKSKIRAAKHAEEVRVARLCKENPKEFFSYVNGCKPIRRRIGPLVNEDGALMHSDAENANLLNEYFSSVFSEESGPIPEPLDSFSEKLESMVFTKEEIERKIIELKANKSPGPDGFLPRVLKEVHGEVSRHLCMVFNRVIQTGCVPRDWREAEVTPIFKKGDASQPSNYRPISLTSIVCKLMESIMVDKMRGSQHGFQ
;
A
#
# COMPACT_ATOMS: atom_id res chain seq x y z
N MET A 1 8.84 -1.12 18.86
CA MET A 1 7.57 -0.36 18.82
C MET A 1 7.57 0.92 19.64
N GLU A 2 8.17 0.98 20.85
CA GLU A 2 8.13 2.18 21.73
C GLU A 2 8.62 3.50 21.11
N LEU A 3 9.69 3.49 20.31
CA LEU A 3 10.25 4.71 19.71
C LEU A 3 9.29 5.35 18.69
N GLN A 4 8.58 4.53 17.90
CA GLN A 4 7.58 5.04 16.95
C GLN A 4 6.42 5.70 17.70
N SER A 5 5.91 5.05 18.74
CA SER A 5 4.81 5.58 19.56
C SER A 5 5.16 6.90 20.27
N ARG A 6 6.44 7.08 20.63
CA ARG A 6 6.94 8.23 21.41
C ARG A 6 7.31 9.43 20.55
N PHE A 7 7.88 9.21 19.36
CA PHE A 7 8.41 10.29 18.50
C PHE A 7 7.54 10.56 17.26
N ILE A 8 6.63 9.65 16.89
CA ILE A 8 5.68 9.86 15.80
C ILE A 8 4.33 10.22 16.41
N PRO A 9 3.81 11.45 16.19
CA PRO A 9 2.51 11.84 16.73
C PRO A 9 1.39 10.99 16.11
N LEU A 10 0.98 9.94 16.81
CA LEU A 10 -0.19 9.14 16.45
C LEU A 10 -1.45 9.87 16.90
N LYS A 11 -1.84 10.94 16.17
CA LYS A 11 -3.18 11.48 16.34
C LYS A 11 -4.17 10.39 15.92
N GLY A 12 -4.89 9.82 16.88
CA GLY A 12 -6.11 9.05 16.64
C GLY A 12 -7.13 9.97 15.98
N THR A 13 -7.05 10.09 14.66
CA THR A 13 -7.98 10.91 13.92
C THR A 13 -9.20 10.04 13.70
N GLY A 14 -10.22 10.19 14.56
CA GLY A 14 -11.56 9.69 14.25
C GLY A 14 -11.88 10.01 12.80
N GLN A 15 -12.54 9.07 12.09
CA GLN A 15 -12.72 9.06 10.62
C GLN A 15 -12.56 10.45 10.02
N LYS A 16 -11.34 10.78 9.56
CA LYS A 16 -11.12 12.04 8.86
C LYS A 16 -12.07 12.00 7.69
N PHE A 17 -13.02 12.93 7.65
CA PHE A 17 -13.81 13.13 6.45
C PHE A 17 -12.82 13.51 5.35
N ILE A 18 -12.44 12.54 4.53
CA ILE A 18 -11.49 12.72 3.44
C ILE A 18 -12.18 13.67 2.47
N GLN A 19 -11.74 14.92 2.47
CA GLN A 19 -12.28 15.91 1.55
C GLN A 19 -11.96 15.46 0.13
N PRO A 20 -12.93 15.46 -0.79
CA PRO A 20 -12.68 15.14 -2.19
C PRO A 20 -11.58 16.06 -2.76
N LYS A 21 -10.74 15.54 -3.65
CA LYS A 21 -9.61 16.31 -4.21
C LYS A 21 -10.03 17.59 -4.95
N TRP A 22 -11.21 17.61 -5.56
CA TRP A 22 -11.80 18.79 -6.20
C TRP A 22 -12.29 19.86 -5.20
N PHE A 23 -12.40 19.54 -3.90
CA PHE A 23 -12.96 20.44 -2.89
C PHE A 23 -11.92 21.43 -2.39
N ASN A 24 -12.21 22.73 -2.50
CA ASN A 24 -11.28 23.80 -2.13
C ASN A 24 -11.93 24.84 -1.20
N ARG A 25 -11.12 25.81 -0.75
CA ARG A 25 -11.54 26.88 0.17
C ARG A 25 -12.67 27.75 -0.41
N GLU A 26 -12.62 28.05 -1.71
CA GLU A 26 -13.64 28.84 -2.41
C GLU A 26 -15.01 28.16 -2.35
N ILE A 27 -15.08 26.87 -2.70
CA ILE A 27 -16.31 26.08 -2.65
C ILE A 27 -16.85 25.99 -1.22
N ARG A 28 -15.96 25.82 -0.23
CA ARG A 28 -16.35 25.81 1.19
C ARG A 28 -17.04 27.11 1.60
N ASN A 29 -16.50 28.25 1.20
CA ASN A 29 -17.06 29.57 1.50
C ASN A 29 -18.42 29.75 0.81
N LEU A 30 -18.53 29.42 -0.47
CA LEU A 30 -19.78 29.51 -1.23
C LEU A 30 -20.89 28.61 -0.65
N LEU A 31 -20.53 27.42 -0.16
CA LEU A 31 -21.48 26.53 0.53
C LEU A 31 -21.98 27.12 1.85
N ARG A 32 -21.12 27.82 2.61
CA ARG A 32 -21.50 28.55 3.83
C ARG A 32 -22.43 29.71 3.51
N GLU A 33 -22.09 30.53 2.52
CA GLU A 33 -22.93 31.65 2.07
C GLU A 33 -24.31 31.19 1.62
N ARG A 34 -24.38 30.14 0.79
CA ARG A 34 -25.64 29.52 0.37
C ARG A 34 -26.46 29.04 1.57
N ARG A 35 -25.82 28.41 2.57
CA ARG A 35 -26.50 27.93 3.79
C ARG A 35 -27.06 29.10 4.61
N THR A 36 -26.31 30.18 4.75
CA THR A 36 -26.77 31.40 5.43
C THR A 36 -27.94 32.04 4.69
N ALA A 37 -27.87 32.14 3.35
CA ALA A 37 -28.95 32.66 2.52
C ALA A 37 -30.22 31.80 2.61
N TYR A 38 -30.10 30.48 2.66
CA TYR A 38 -31.24 29.58 2.87
C TYR A 38 -31.93 29.82 4.23
N ARG A 39 -31.15 29.97 5.31
CA ARG A 39 -31.71 30.26 6.65
C ARG A 39 -32.48 31.58 6.67
N ARG A 40 -31.92 32.62 6.04
CA ARG A 40 -32.60 33.93 5.91
C ARG A 40 -33.87 33.81 5.07
N ALA A 41 -33.80 33.14 3.93
CA ALA A 41 -34.94 32.91 3.05
C ALA A 41 -36.08 32.14 3.73
N LYS A 42 -35.75 31.19 4.61
CA LYS A 42 -36.73 30.44 5.40
C LYS A 42 -37.50 31.34 6.39
N ALA A 43 -36.85 32.39 6.91
CA ALA A 43 -37.47 33.35 7.81
C ALA A 43 -38.24 34.47 7.07
N SER A 44 -37.75 34.90 5.92
CA SER A 44 -38.32 36.03 5.16
C SER A 44 -39.28 35.63 4.03
N GLY A 45 -39.36 34.36 3.67
CA GLY A 45 -40.13 33.86 2.51
C GLY A 45 -39.49 34.14 1.14
N ASN A 46 -38.43 34.95 1.06
CA ASN A 46 -37.76 35.30 -0.20
C ASN A 46 -36.55 34.38 -0.49
N PHE A 47 -36.64 33.60 -1.56
CA PHE A 47 -35.61 32.63 -1.97
C PHE A 47 -34.69 33.08 -3.11
N ASP A 48 -34.77 34.31 -3.61
CA ASP A 48 -34.04 34.73 -4.81
C ASP A 48 -32.52 34.72 -4.61
N SER A 49 -32.06 35.28 -3.50
CA SER A 49 -30.63 35.26 -3.12
C SER A 49 -30.12 33.82 -2.96
N HIS A 50 -30.90 32.95 -2.31
CA HIS A 50 -30.57 31.53 -2.18
C HIS A 50 -30.50 30.84 -3.56
N ARG A 51 -31.45 31.10 -4.47
CA ARG A 51 -31.49 30.52 -5.81
C ARG A 51 -30.26 30.91 -6.63
N ARG A 52 -29.87 32.20 -6.59
CA ARG A 52 -28.65 32.71 -7.24
C ARG A 52 -27.39 32.04 -6.70
N LEU A 53 -27.23 32.02 -5.36
CA LEU A 53 -26.07 31.38 -4.72
C LEU A 53 -26.02 29.87 -4.98
N ASN A 54 -27.18 29.20 -5.01
CA ASN A 54 -27.24 27.77 -5.31
C ASN A 54 -26.81 27.47 -6.77
N ARG A 55 -27.21 28.30 -7.74
CA ARG A 55 -26.71 28.19 -9.13
C ARG A 55 -25.20 28.40 -9.20
N ASN A 56 -24.67 29.42 -8.51
CA ASN A 56 -23.23 29.69 -8.47
C ASN A 56 -22.45 28.51 -7.86
N VAL A 57 -22.88 28.01 -6.70
CA VAL A 57 -22.29 26.83 -6.04
C VAL A 57 -22.29 25.61 -6.97
N LYS A 58 -23.42 25.30 -7.63
CA LYS A 58 -23.50 24.19 -8.59
C LYS A 58 -22.55 24.38 -9.77
N SER A 59 -22.40 25.60 -10.28
CA SER A 59 -21.47 25.91 -11.36
C SER A 59 -20.02 25.68 -10.93
N LYS A 60 -19.61 26.26 -9.80
CA LYS A 60 -18.25 26.14 -9.27
C LYS A 60 -17.86 24.71 -8.90
N ILE A 61 -18.79 23.93 -8.33
CA ILE A 61 -18.56 22.51 -8.07
C ILE A 61 -18.34 21.72 -9.36
N ARG A 62 -19.15 21.97 -10.41
CA ARG A 62 -18.96 21.31 -11.72
C ARG A 62 -17.60 21.66 -12.32
N ALA A 63 -17.23 22.94 -12.31
CA ALA A 63 -15.93 23.39 -12.82
C ALA A 63 -14.75 22.74 -12.06
N ALA A 64 -14.83 22.67 -10.72
CA ALA A 64 -13.76 22.06 -9.93
C ALA A 64 -13.65 20.54 -10.11
N LYS A 65 -14.79 19.84 -10.25
CA LYS A 65 -14.79 18.41 -10.60
C LYS A 65 -14.16 18.17 -11.97
N HIS A 66 -14.54 18.98 -12.97
CA HIS A 66 -13.98 18.87 -14.31
C HIS A 66 -12.46 19.16 -14.33
N ALA A 67 -12.00 20.18 -13.59
CA ALA A 67 -10.59 20.47 -13.46
C ALA A 67 -9.80 19.29 -12.86
N GLU A 68 -10.38 18.61 -11.86
CA GLU A 68 -9.77 17.41 -11.27
C GLU A 68 -9.76 16.22 -12.26
N GLU A 69 -10.83 16.03 -13.04
CA GLU A 69 -10.88 15.03 -14.12
C GLU A 69 -9.78 15.25 -15.16
N VAL A 70 -9.61 16.49 -15.62
CA VAL A 70 -8.55 16.88 -16.57
C VAL A 70 -7.17 16.62 -15.96
N ARG A 71 -6.96 16.98 -14.70
CA ARG A 71 -5.70 16.75 -13.98
C ARG A 71 -5.37 15.26 -13.90
N VAL A 72 -6.34 14.43 -13.51
CA VAL A 72 -6.18 12.98 -13.38
C VAL A 72 -5.94 12.31 -14.74
N ALA A 73 -6.64 12.76 -15.80
CA ALA A 73 -6.43 12.28 -17.15
C ALA A 73 -5.01 12.58 -17.66
N ARG A 74 -4.51 13.80 -17.41
CA ARG A 74 -3.14 14.21 -17.78
C ARG A 74 -2.08 13.37 -17.08
N LEU A 75 -2.27 13.08 -15.79
CA LEU A 75 -1.33 12.30 -14.98
C LEU A 75 -1.49 10.79 -15.15
N CYS A 76 -2.41 10.31 -16.00
CA CYS A 76 -2.70 8.88 -16.12
C CYS A 76 -1.47 8.05 -16.50
N LYS A 77 -0.60 8.58 -17.38
CA LYS A 77 0.63 7.88 -17.81
C LYS A 77 1.72 7.87 -16.72
N GLU A 78 1.90 8.98 -16.01
CA GLU A 78 2.93 9.13 -14.97
C GLU A 78 2.53 8.49 -13.64
N ASN A 79 1.24 8.57 -13.30
CA ASN A 79 0.69 8.07 -12.05
C ASN A 79 -0.66 7.34 -12.27
N PRO A 80 -0.63 6.12 -12.83
CA PRO A 80 -1.83 5.31 -13.04
C PRO A 80 -2.65 5.09 -11.75
N LYS A 81 -2.01 5.12 -10.57
CA LYS A 81 -2.69 4.95 -9.29
C LYS A 81 -3.71 6.04 -9.01
N GLU A 82 -3.42 7.29 -9.34
CA GLU A 82 -4.38 8.38 -9.15
C GLU A 82 -5.59 8.23 -10.06
N PHE A 83 -5.36 7.80 -11.31
CA PHE A 83 -6.42 7.51 -12.26
C PHE A 83 -7.34 6.39 -11.75
N PHE A 84 -6.79 5.23 -11.39
CA PHE A 84 -7.60 4.13 -10.86
C PHE A 84 -8.25 4.48 -9.52
N SER A 85 -7.61 5.31 -8.68
CA SER A 85 -8.22 5.83 -7.45
C SER A 85 -9.46 6.68 -7.75
N TYR A 86 -9.39 7.59 -8.72
CA TYR A 86 -10.53 8.38 -9.17
C TYR A 86 -11.66 7.50 -9.71
N VAL A 87 -11.35 6.62 -10.67
CA VAL A 87 -12.33 5.71 -11.30
C VAL A 87 -12.99 4.81 -10.27
N ASN A 88 -12.22 4.23 -9.34
CA ASN A 88 -12.77 3.38 -8.29
C ASN A 88 -13.58 4.16 -7.26
N GLY A 89 -13.27 5.44 -7.03
CA GLY A 89 -14.06 6.33 -6.18
C GLY A 89 -15.41 6.72 -6.79
N CYS A 90 -15.52 6.71 -8.12
CA CYS A 90 -16.76 6.95 -8.85
C CYS A 90 -17.68 5.72 -8.94
N LYS A 91 -17.17 4.53 -8.61
CA LYS A 91 -17.98 3.30 -8.64
C LYS A 91 -19.02 3.32 -7.50
N PRO A 92 -20.29 3.01 -7.79
CA PRO A 92 -21.35 3.02 -6.78
C PRO A 92 -21.14 1.92 -5.72
N ILE A 93 -20.53 0.80 -6.12
CA ILE A 93 -20.27 -0.35 -5.26
C ILE A 93 -18.78 -0.39 -4.92
N ARG A 94 -18.46 -0.30 -3.64
CA ARG A 94 -17.12 -0.63 -3.14
C ARG A 94 -17.05 -2.14 -2.97
N ARG A 95 -16.16 -2.80 -3.72
CA ARG A 95 -15.87 -4.22 -3.54
C ARG A 95 -15.15 -4.40 -2.21
N ARG A 96 -15.90 -4.71 -1.15
CA ARG A 96 -15.35 -5.31 0.07
C ARG A 96 -15.25 -6.81 -0.16
N ILE A 97 -14.44 -7.47 0.66
CA ILE A 97 -14.57 -8.93 0.80
C ILE A 97 -15.97 -9.15 1.36
N GLY A 98 -16.77 -9.92 0.62
CA GLY A 98 -18.14 -10.19 1.00
C GLY A 98 -18.18 -11.21 2.13
N PRO A 99 -19.38 -11.52 2.64
CA PRO A 99 -19.53 -12.70 3.47
C PRO A 99 -19.04 -13.93 2.71
N LEU A 100 -18.09 -14.64 3.29
CA LEU A 100 -17.57 -15.87 2.71
C LEU A 100 -18.37 -17.07 3.22
N VAL A 101 -18.43 -18.11 2.41
CA VAL A 101 -19.10 -19.36 2.74
C VAL A 101 -18.06 -20.35 3.25
N ASN A 102 -18.27 -20.91 4.44
CA ASN A 102 -17.44 -21.98 4.97
C ASN A 102 -17.81 -23.34 4.31
N GLU A 103 -17.10 -24.41 4.67
CA GLU A 103 -17.34 -25.74 4.12
C GLU A 103 -18.75 -26.28 4.43
N ASP A 104 -19.34 -25.86 5.56
CA ASP A 104 -20.70 -26.24 5.98
C ASP A 104 -21.82 -25.46 5.25
N GLY A 105 -21.47 -24.51 4.38
CA GLY A 105 -22.44 -23.66 3.68
C GLY A 105 -22.92 -22.43 4.48
N ALA A 106 -22.36 -22.17 5.66
CA ALA A 106 -22.68 -21.01 6.50
C ALA A 106 -21.94 -19.75 6.04
N LEU A 107 -22.62 -18.60 6.11
CA LEU A 107 -22.08 -17.29 5.73
C LEU A 107 -21.39 -16.61 6.90
N MET A 108 -20.13 -16.23 6.71
CA MET A 108 -19.31 -15.48 7.66
C MET A 108 -19.52 -13.98 7.49
N HIS A 109 -20.10 -13.31 8.49
CA HIS A 109 -20.54 -11.92 8.36
C HIS A 109 -19.54 -10.91 8.89
N SER A 110 -18.62 -11.32 9.78
CA SER A 110 -17.60 -10.42 10.33
C SER A 110 -16.30 -10.45 9.54
N ASP A 111 -15.57 -9.33 9.54
CA ASP A 111 -14.25 -9.25 8.88
C ASP A 111 -13.25 -10.25 9.51
N ALA A 112 -13.38 -10.54 10.81
CA ALA A 112 -12.52 -11.49 11.52
C ALA A 112 -12.78 -12.95 11.12
N GLU A 113 -14.04 -13.37 11.06
CA GLU A 113 -14.42 -14.71 10.58
C GLU A 113 -13.97 -14.92 9.13
N ASN A 114 -14.21 -13.92 8.27
CA ASN A 114 -13.76 -13.97 6.87
C ASN A 114 -12.24 -14.07 6.74
N ALA A 115 -11.49 -13.35 7.58
CA ALA A 115 -10.04 -13.43 7.59
C ALA A 115 -9.53 -14.80 8.06
N ASN A 116 -10.12 -15.37 9.10
CA ASN A 116 -9.76 -16.70 9.60
C ASN A 116 -10.06 -17.78 8.54
N LEU A 117 -11.24 -17.74 7.93
CA LEU A 117 -11.62 -18.71 6.89
C LEU A 117 -10.67 -18.64 5.67
N LEU A 118 -10.29 -17.44 5.26
CA LEU A 118 -9.28 -17.27 4.20
C LEU A 118 -7.91 -17.81 4.62
N ASN A 119 -7.51 -17.59 5.88
CA ASN A 119 -6.25 -18.08 6.40
C ASN A 119 -6.22 -19.62 6.45
N GLU A 120 -7.27 -20.25 6.95
CA GLU A 120 -7.43 -21.71 6.96
C GLU A 120 -7.32 -22.30 5.56
N TYR A 121 -8.05 -21.71 4.60
CA TYR A 121 -7.97 -22.13 3.20
C TYR A 121 -6.58 -21.91 2.59
N PHE A 122 -5.96 -20.75 2.84
CA PHE A 122 -4.63 -20.48 2.30
C PHE A 122 -3.59 -21.44 2.88
N SER A 123 -3.65 -21.72 4.18
CA SER A 123 -2.77 -22.71 4.83
C SER A 123 -2.96 -24.11 4.26
N SER A 124 -4.20 -24.54 3.97
CA SER A 124 -4.47 -25.89 3.49
C SER A 124 -3.97 -26.18 2.07
N VAL A 125 -3.78 -25.14 1.24
CA VAL A 125 -3.26 -25.31 -0.13
C VAL A 125 -1.73 -25.24 -0.24
N PHE A 126 -1.02 -24.91 0.85
CA PHE A 126 0.43 -24.96 0.88
C PHE A 126 0.92 -26.35 1.30
N SER A 127 1.95 -26.85 0.61
CA SER A 127 2.62 -28.09 1.00
C SER A 127 3.51 -27.87 2.22
N GLU A 128 3.49 -28.82 3.16
CA GLU A 128 4.52 -28.88 4.20
C GLU A 128 5.80 -29.46 3.58
N GLU A 129 6.86 -28.65 3.53
CA GLU A 129 8.19 -29.15 3.16
C GLU A 129 8.78 -29.89 4.36
N SER A 130 8.50 -31.20 4.44
CA SER A 130 9.11 -32.11 5.41
C SER A 130 10.14 -33.00 4.72
N GLY A 131 11.42 -32.79 4.99
CA GLY A 131 12.49 -33.63 4.46
C GLY A 131 13.87 -32.99 4.60
N PRO A 132 14.95 -33.77 4.40
CA PRO A 132 16.29 -33.21 4.29
C PRO A 132 16.36 -32.29 3.07
N ILE A 133 17.11 -31.20 3.19
CA ILE A 133 17.41 -30.29 2.07
C ILE A 133 18.06 -31.15 0.96
N PRO A 134 17.51 -31.17 -0.26
CA PRO A 134 18.08 -31.93 -1.36
C PRO A 134 19.55 -31.54 -1.58
N GLU A 135 20.41 -32.52 -1.83
CA GLU A 135 21.79 -32.21 -2.21
C GLU A 135 21.79 -31.41 -3.53
N PRO A 136 22.59 -30.34 -3.63
CA PRO A 136 22.72 -29.59 -4.87
C PRO A 136 23.11 -30.53 -6.01
N LEU A 137 22.39 -30.46 -7.14
CA LEU A 137 22.67 -31.27 -8.34
C LEU A 137 24.09 -31.02 -8.88
N ASP A 138 24.60 -29.79 -8.68
CA ASP A 138 25.94 -29.38 -9.09
C ASP A 138 26.74 -28.89 -7.88
N SER A 139 27.93 -29.46 -7.69
CA SER A 139 28.97 -28.90 -6.83
C SER A 139 29.57 -27.68 -7.52
N PHE A 140 29.04 -26.49 -7.25
CA PHE A 140 29.69 -25.24 -7.67
C PHE A 140 31.09 -25.18 -7.05
N SER A 141 32.14 -25.21 -7.88
CA SER A 141 33.53 -25.10 -7.45
C SER A 141 33.86 -23.72 -6.90
N GLU A 142 33.16 -22.69 -7.38
CA GLU A 142 33.28 -21.33 -6.90
C GLU A 142 32.41 -21.13 -5.68
N LYS A 143 33.07 -21.05 -4.52
CA LYS A 143 32.42 -20.55 -3.30
C LYS A 143 32.17 -19.06 -3.48
N LEU A 144 31.01 -18.59 -3.02
CA LEU A 144 30.76 -17.16 -2.90
C LEU A 144 31.72 -16.58 -1.83
N GLU A 145 32.89 -16.13 -2.25
CA GLU A 145 34.02 -15.85 -1.34
C GLU A 145 33.75 -14.74 -0.33
N SER A 146 32.95 -13.73 -0.69
CA SER A 146 32.37 -12.79 0.27
C SER A 146 31.24 -11.97 -0.34
N MET A 147 30.15 -11.80 0.42
CA MET A 147 29.07 -10.89 0.07
C MET A 147 29.09 -9.71 1.03
N VAL A 148 29.70 -8.61 0.60
CA VAL A 148 29.77 -7.36 1.37
C VAL A 148 28.86 -6.32 0.72
N PHE A 149 28.01 -5.69 1.52
CA PHE A 149 27.18 -4.56 1.10
C PHE A 149 27.90 -3.25 1.39
N THR A 150 27.84 -2.32 0.44
CA THR A 150 28.32 -0.94 0.66
C THR A 150 27.17 0.03 0.88
N LYS A 151 27.48 1.20 1.45
CA LYS A 151 26.48 2.26 1.66
C LYS A 151 25.91 2.71 0.31
N GLU A 152 26.77 2.86 -0.70
CA GLU A 152 26.44 3.41 -2.02
C GLU A 152 25.49 2.48 -2.79
N GLU A 153 25.68 1.16 -2.67
CA GLU A 153 24.79 0.15 -3.25
C GLU A 153 23.38 0.24 -2.66
N ILE A 154 23.30 0.35 -1.35
CA ILE A 154 22.04 0.47 -0.62
C ILE A 154 21.35 1.79 -0.97
N GLU A 155 22.10 2.88 -0.98
CA GLU A 155 21.61 4.22 -1.28
C GLU A 155 21.01 4.28 -2.68
N ARG A 156 21.73 3.75 -3.67
CA ARG A 156 21.24 3.61 -5.06
C ARG A 156 19.93 2.82 -5.12
N LYS A 157 19.87 1.66 -4.45
CA LYS A 157 18.65 0.84 -4.44
C LYS A 157 17.47 1.50 -3.74
N ILE A 158 17.70 2.28 -2.69
CA ILE A 158 16.64 3.05 -2.02
C ILE A 158 16.04 4.08 -3.00
N ILE A 159 16.88 4.77 -3.77
CA ILE A 159 16.43 5.76 -4.77
C ILE A 159 15.59 5.10 -5.87
N GLU A 160 15.83 3.83 -6.20
CA GLU A 160 15.05 3.06 -7.17
C GLU A 160 13.68 2.58 -6.63
N LEU A 161 13.45 2.60 -5.30
CA LEU A 161 12.22 2.10 -4.70
C LEU A 161 10.96 2.82 -5.22
N LYS A 162 9.89 2.07 -5.46
CA LYS A 162 8.58 2.67 -5.78
C LYS A 162 7.97 3.25 -4.50
N ALA A 163 7.99 4.58 -4.35
CA ALA A 163 7.58 5.30 -3.13
C ALA A 163 6.17 4.95 -2.62
N ASN A 164 5.26 4.62 -3.52
CA ASN A 164 3.85 4.36 -3.22
C ASN A 164 3.55 2.87 -2.92
N LYS A 165 4.55 2.06 -2.56
CA LYS A 165 4.33 0.65 -2.16
C LYS A 165 3.90 0.58 -0.68
N SER A 166 3.13 -0.46 -0.35
CA SER A 166 2.70 -0.74 1.01
C SER A 166 3.87 -1.25 1.86
N PRO A 167 3.90 -0.95 3.16
CA PRO A 167 4.88 -1.51 4.08
C PRO A 167 4.63 -3.02 4.31
N GLY A 168 5.62 -3.72 4.83
CA GLY A 168 5.44 -5.04 5.43
C GLY A 168 5.14 -4.92 6.94
N PRO A 169 5.25 -6.04 7.69
CA PRO A 169 5.04 -6.06 9.14
C PRO A 169 5.98 -5.11 9.91
N ASP A 170 7.14 -4.81 9.35
CA ASP A 170 8.13 -3.87 9.89
C ASP A 170 7.69 -2.39 9.85
N GLY A 171 6.61 -2.07 9.13
CA GLY A 171 6.06 -0.72 9.03
C GLY A 171 6.91 0.27 8.23
N PHE A 172 8.03 -0.15 7.62
CA PHE A 172 8.90 0.77 6.88
C PHE A 172 8.27 1.17 5.55
N LEU A 173 7.94 2.44 5.41
CA LEU A 173 7.41 2.97 4.15
C LEU A 173 8.56 3.25 3.16
N PRO A 174 8.46 2.84 1.88
CA PRO A 174 9.51 3.11 0.90
C PRO A 174 9.69 4.61 0.68
N ARG A 175 8.62 5.39 0.79
CA ARG A 175 8.70 6.85 0.74
C ARG A 175 9.60 7.41 1.84
N VAL A 176 9.44 6.94 3.08
CA VAL A 176 10.26 7.43 4.20
C VAL A 176 11.72 7.09 3.96
N LEU A 177 12.04 5.84 3.58
CA LEU A 177 13.40 5.43 3.25
C LEU A 177 14.03 6.32 2.18
N LYS A 178 13.26 6.71 1.16
CA LYS A 178 13.72 7.65 0.12
C LYS A 178 14.04 9.04 0.64
N GLU A 179 13.23 9.59 1.53
CA GLU A 179 13.49 10.94 2.08
C GLU A 179 14.71 10.95 3.01
N VAL A 180 15.03 9.83 3.68
CA VAL A 180 16.15 9.73 4.63
C VAL A 180 17.32 8.84 4.15
N HIS A 181 17.42 8.61 2.84
CA HIS A 181 18.33 7.62 2.25
C HIS A 181 19.79 7.82 2.66
N GLY A 182 20.28 9.07 2.70
CA GLY A 182 21.68 9.36 3.05
C GLY A 182 22.10 8.88 4.44
N GLU A 183 21.21 9.02 5.43
CA GLU A 183 21.47 8.64 6.82
C GLU A 183 21.17 7.15 7.09
N VAL A 184 20.04 6.66 6.54
CA VAL A 184 19.60 5.29 6.80
C VAL A 184 20.48 4.25 6.12
N SER A 185 21.10 4.58 4.98
CA SER A 185 21.92 3.63 4.21
C SER A 185 23.12 3.11 5.00
N ARG A 186 23.75 3.95 5.83
CA ARG A 186 24.87 3.53 6.70
C ARG A 186 24.42 2.50 7.72
N HIS A 187 23.26 2.71 8.33
CA HIS A 187 22.71 1.81 9.35
C HIS A 187 22.27 0.48 8.72
N LEU A 188 21.61 0.53 7.56
CA LEU A 188 21.23 -0.67 6.81
C LEU A 188 22.46 -1.46 6.35
N CYS A 189 23.54 -0.79 5.95
CA CYS A 189 24.81 -1.44 5.61
C CYS A 189 25.36 -2.28 6.76
N MET A 190 25.37 -1.74 7.98
CA MET A 190 25.79 -2.48 9.17
C MET A 190 24.89 -3.69 9.43
N VAL A 191 23.56 -3.52 9.30
CA VAL A 191 22.59 -4.60 9.50
C VAL A 191 22.77 -5.70 8.45
N PHE A 192 22.86 -5.36 7.16
CA PHE A 192 22.95 -6.34 6.07
C PHE A 192 24.23 -7.16 6.16
N ASN A 193 25.37 -6.50 6.42
CA ASN A 193 26.63 -7.20 6.62
C ASN A 193 26.58 -8.11 7.86
N ARG A 194 25.92 -7.68 8.94
CA ARG A 194 25.72 -8.52 10.12
C ARG A 194 24.85 -9.74 9.83
N VAL A 195 23.79 -9.57 9.05
CA VAL A 195 22.90 -10.67 8.61
C VAL A 195 23.70 -11.71 7.84
N ILE A 196 24.50 -11.30 6.85
CA ILE A 196 25.33 -12.24 6.08
C ILE A 196 26.38 -12.94 6.95
N GLN A 197 27.05 -12.20 7.84
CA GLN A 197 28.07 -12.78 8.72
C GLN A 197 27.51 -13.80 9.71
N THR A 198 26.27 -13.60 10.18
CA THR A 198 25.67 -14.43 11.24
C THR A 198 24.68 -15.47 10.72
N GLY A 199 24.19 -15.32 9.48
CA GLY A 199 23.06 -16.09 8.96
C GLY A 199 21.72 -15.78 9.64
N CYS A 200 21.68 -14.77 10.53
CA CYS A 200 20.51 -14.46 11.33
C CYS A 200 19.80 -13.21 10.82
N VAL A 201 18.53 -13.34 10.45
CA VAL A 201 17.67 -12.22 10.03
C VAL A 201 16.78 -11.72 11.17
N PRO A 202 16.36 -10.44 11.15
CA PRO A 202 15.31 -9.93 12.04
C PRO A 202 14.02 -10.73 11.93
N ARG A 203 13.30 -10.85 13.05
CA ARG A 203 12.02 -11.58 13.10
C ARG A 203 11.02 -11.06 12.06
N ASP A 204 10.85 -9.74 11.97
CA ASP A 204 9.91 -9.07 11.06
C ASP A 204 10.18 -9.37 9.58
N TRP A 205 11.39 -9.84 9.23
CA TRP A 205 11.74 -10.22 7.85
C TRP A 205 11.28 -11.63 7.50
N ARG A 206 11.00 -12.46 8.52
CA ARG A 206 10.45 -13.82 8.38
C ARG A 206 8.92 -13.84 8.45
N GLU A 207 8.32 -12.69 8.72
CA GLU A 207 6.87 -12.54 8.82
C GLU A 207 6.32 -11.82 7.58
N ALA A 208 5.04 -12.05 7.29
CA ALA A 208 4.34 -11.39 6.21
C ALA A 208 2.91 -11.03 6.64
N GLU A 209 2.43 -9.88 6.20
CA GLU A 209 1.02 -9.54 6.27
C GLU A 209 0.32 -10.06 5.00
N VAL A 210 -0.55 -11.05 5.15
CA VAL A 210 -1.24 -11.70 4.02
C VAL A 210 -2.52 -10.95 3.71
N THR A 211 -2.59 -10.34 2.53
CA THR A 211 -3.80 -9.68 2.03
C THR A 211 -4.45 -10.51 0.93
N PRO A 212 -5.72 -10.93 1.09
CA PRO A 212 -6.48 -11.64 0.06
C PRO A 212 -6.85 -10.70 -1.11
N ILE A 213 -6.59 -11.15 -2.35
CA ILE A 213 -7.04 -10.46 -3.57
C ILE A 213 -7.98 -11.37 -4.36
N PHE A 214 -9.20 -10.89 -4.60
CA PHE A 214 -10.16 -11.59 -5.44
C PHE A 214 -9.63 -11.78 -6.86
N LYS A 215 -9.66 -13.02 -7.34
CA LYS A 215 -9.17 -13.43 -8.67
C LYS A 215 -10.30 -13.42 -9.70
N LYS A 216 -11.28 -14.32 -9.56
CA LYS A 216 -12.43 -14.54 -10.47
C LYS A 216 -13.44 -15.50 -9.84
N GLY A 217 -14.62 -15.67 -10.44
CA GLY A 217 -15.62 -16.65 -9.99
C GLY A 217 -16.58 -16.08 -8.94
N ASP A 218 -17.09 -16.95 -8.07
CA ASP A 218 -17.92 -16.52 -6.95
C ASP A 218 -17.06 -15.91 -5.83
N ALA A 219 -17.35 -14.66 -5.47
CA ALA A 219 -16.64 -13.94 -4.42
C ALA A 219 -16.98 -14.41 -3.00
N SER A 220 -17.98 -15.28 -2.84
CA SER A 220 -18.26 -15.93 -1.55
C SER A 220 -17.27 -17.06 -1.22
N GLN A 221 -16.53 -17.55 -2.22
CA GLN A 221 -15.69 -18.73 -2.08
C GLN A 221 -14.22 -18.36 -1.78
N PRO A 222 -13.60 -18.85 -0.69
CA PRO A 222 -12.20 -18.59 -0.36
C PRO A 222 -11.22 -18.97 -1.49
N SER A 223 -11.50 -20.05 -2.23
CA SER A 223 -10.69 -20.53 -3.34
C SER A 223 -10.55 -19.58 -4.52
N ASN A 224 -11.43 -18.58 -4.60
CA ASN A 224 -11.42 -17.54 -5.61
C ASN A 224 -10.57 -16.33 -5.23
N TYR A 225 -9.82 -16.40 -4.12
CA TYR A 225 -8.88 -15.39 -3.66
C TYR A 225 -7.43 -15.86 -3.78
N ARG A 226 -6.52 -14.91 -3.94
CA ARG A 226 -5.06 -15.13 -3.91
C ARG A 226 -4.47 -14.52 -2.64
N PRO A 227 -3.62 -15.25 -1.89
CA PRO A 227 -2.85 -14.65 -0.81
C PRO A 227 -1.73 -13.78 -1.40
N ILE A 228 -1.69 -12.50 -1.05
CA ILE A 228 -0.56 -11.61 -1.37
C ILE A 228 0.18 -11.28 -0.09
N SER A 229 1.41 -11.76 0.01
CA SER A 229 2.29 -11.53 1.15
C SER A 229 2.99 -10.18 1.04
N LEU A 230 2.64 -9.25 1.94
CA LEU A 230 3.41 -8.04 2.18
C LEU A 230 4.54 -8.38 3.15
N THR A 231 5.77 -8.43 2.63
CA THR A 231 6.99 -8.67 3.42
C THR A 231 7.80 -7.38 3.58
N SER A 232 8.73 -7.37 4.54
CA SER A 232 9.65 -6.27 4.80
C SER A 232 10.27 -5.70 3.52
N ILE A 233 10.15 -4.37 3.35
CA ILE A 233 10.81 -3.67 2.24
C ILE A 233 12.32 -3.68 2.41
N VAL A 234 12.79 -3.61 3.66
CA VAL A 234 14.21 -3.64 3.98
C VAL A 234 14.81 -5.00 3.64
N CYS A 235 14.09 -6.10 3.93
CA CYS A 235 14.50 -7.44 3.49
C CYS A 235 14.61 -7.54 1.97
N LYS A 236 13.55 -7.12 1.25
CA LYS A 236 13.54 -7.08 -0.23
C LYS A 236 14.66 -6.22 -0.83
N LEU A 237 15.03 -5.15 -0.15
CA LEU A 237 16.15 -4.29 -0.55
C LEU A 237 17.47 -5.07 -0.51
N MET A 238 17.72 -5.79 0.59
CA MET A 238 18.90 -6.65 0.73
C MET A 238 18.90 -7.73 -0.35
N GLU A 239 17.80 -8.49 -0.48
CA GLU A 239 17.64 -9.54 -1.50
C GLU A 239 17.92 -9.02 -2.91
N SER A 240 17.43 -7.82 -3.25
CA SER A 240 17.70 -7.21 -4.55
C SER A 240 19.19 -6.93 -4.79
N ILE A 241 19.93 -6.50 -3.77
CA ILE A 241 21.38 -6.27 -3.89
C ILE A 241 22.12 -7.61 -4.02
N MET A 242 21.68 -8.63 -3.29
CA MET A 242 22.24 -9.98 -3.39
C MET A 242 22.08 -10.53 -4.82
N VAL A 243 20.89 -10.39 -5.40
CA VAL A 243 20.61 -10.81 -6.78
C VAL A 243 21.50 -10.08 -7.78
N ASP A 244 21.69 -8.77 -7.63
CA ASP A 244 22.58 -8.00 -8.51
C ASP A 244 24.03 -8.50 -8.43
N LYS A 245 24.54 -8.78 -7.21
CA LYS A 245 25.89 -9.31 -7.02
C LYS A 245 26.05 -10.70 -7.62
N MET A 246 25.08 -11.60 -7.39
CA MET A 246 25.09 -12.95 -7.96
C MET A 246 25.06 -12.93 -9.50
N ARG A 247 24.29 -12.01 -10.09
CA ARG A 247 24.24 -11.84 -11.56
C ARG A 247 25.50 -11.18 -12.12
N GLY A 248 26.09 -10.22 -11.40
CA GLY A 248 27.34 -9.56 -11.80
C GLY A 248 28.52 -10.54 -11.87
N SER A 249 28.59 -11.49 -10.93
CA SER A 249 29.60 -12.56 -10.93
C SER A 249 29.48 -13.52 -12.12
N GLN A 250 28.30 -13.64 -12.75
CA GLN A 250 28.10 -14.51 -13.92
C GLN A 250 28.50 -13.88 -15.26
N HIS A 251 28.66 -12.55 -15.34
CA HIS A 251 29.06 -11.86 -16.58
C HIS A 251 30.58 -11.80 -16.79
N GLY A 252 31.37 -12.37 -15.86
CA GLY A 252 32.81 -12.60 -16.04
C GLY A 252 33.14 -13.85 -16.88
N PHE A 253 32.11 -14.55 -17.38
CA PHE A 253 32.24 -15.72 -18.24
C PHE A 253 31.76 -15.39 -19.66
N GLN A 254 32.59 -14.68 -20.42
CA GLN A 254 32.61 -14.70 -21.89
C GLN A 254 34.05 -14.85 -22.37
#